data_AF-A0A2I4CQX5-F1
#
_entry.id   AF-A0A2I4CQX5-F1
#
_cell.length_a   1.000
_cell.length_b   1.000
_cell.length_c   1.000
_cell.angle_alpha   90.00
_cell.angle_beta   90.00
_cell.angle_gamma   90.00
#
_symmetry.space_group_name_H-M   'P 1'
#
loop_
_entity.id
_entity.type
_entity.pdbx_description
1 polymer ?
#
loop_
_entity_poly.entity_id
_entity_poly.type
_entity_poly.pdbx_seq_one_letter_code
_entity_poly.pdbx_strand_id
1 'polypeptide(L)'
;MVLKEVPADNLTRPLGRNEVIGLLFRLTIFGAVTYLTIKWMVDAIDPTRNQKVEAQKQAEKLMRQIGVKNVKLSEYEMSIAAHLVDPLSMQITWRDIAGLDEVITELKETVILPVQKRHLFQNSRLLQPPKGVLLYGPPGCGKTLIAKATAKEAG
;
A
#
# COMPACT_ATOMS: atom_id res chain seq x y z
N MET A 1 14.97 -40.47 -30.37
CA MET A 1 16.01 -39.69 -31.08
C MET A 1 16.42 -38.56 -30.13
N VAL A 2 17.49 -38.57 -29.34
CA VAL A 2 18.69 -39.40 -29.20
C VAL A 2 19.07 -39.34 -27.72
N LEU A 3 18.72 -40.36 -26.93
CA LEU A 3 19.45 -40.64 -25.69
C LEU A 3 20.57 -41.58 -26.10
N LYS A 4 21.72 -41.01 -26.47
CA LYS A 4 22.91 -41.77 -26.80
C LYS A 4 23.42 -42.36 -25.49
N GLU A 5 23.34 -43.67 -25.38
CA GLU A 5 23.74 -44.42 -24.19
C GLU A 5 25.12 -43.98 -23.71
N VAL A 6 25.19 -43.54 -22.46
CA VAL A 6 26.45 -43.23 -21.79
C VAL A 6 27.06 -44.59 -21.41
N PRO A 7 28.18 -45.01 -22.02
CA PRO A 7 28.74 -46.33 -21.79
C PRO A 7 29.22 -46.48 -20.34
N ALA A 8 28.79 -47.56 -19.68
CA ALA A 8 29.08 -47.88 -18.27
C ALA A 8 30.59 -48.07 -17.97
N ASP A 9 31.43 -48.20 -18.99
CA ASP A 9 32.87 -48.46 -18.88
C ASP A 9 33.73 -47.21 -18.55
N ASN A 10 33.12 -46.01 -18.54
CA ASN A 10 33.83 -44.77 -18.19
C ASN A 10 33.79 -44.43 -16.69
N LEU A 11 33.08 -45.21 -15.87
CA LEU A 11 32.93 -44.99 -14.42
C LEU A 11 34.09 -45.54 -13.58
N THR A 12 34.98 -46.35 -14.15
CA THR A 12 36.06 -47.06 -13.42
C THR A 12 37.47 -46.51 -13.70
N ARG A 13 37.61 -45.47 -14.54
CA ARG A 13 38.90 -44.82 -14.81
C ARG A 13 39.20 -43.75 -13.75
N PRO A 14 40.44 -43.67 -13.21
CA PRO A 14 40.80 -42.59 -12.30
C PRO A 14 40.72 -41.25 -13.06
N LEU A 15 39.76 -40.41 -12.67
CA LEU A 15 39.50 -39.11 -13.30
C LEU A 15 40.78 -38.26 -13.28
N GLY A 16 41.24 -37.85 -14.47
CA GLY A 16 42.39 -36.96 -14.59
C GLY A 16 42.09 -35.59 -13.99
N ARG A 17 43.09 -34.95 -13.37
CA ARG A 17 42.93 -33.63 -12.71
C ARG A 17 42.27 -32.57 -13.61
N ASN A 18 42.49 -32.63 -14.92
CA ASN A 18 41.90 -31.71 -15.91
C ASN A 18 40.41 -32.00 -16.17
N GLU A 19 40.01 -33.26 -16.10
CA GLU A 19 38.63 -33.70 -16.30
C GLU A 19 37.75 -33.35 -15.09
N VAL A 20 38.31 -33.46 -13.87
CA VAL A 20 37.67 -33.02 -12.62
C VAL A 20 37.46 -31.50 -12.62
N ILE A 21 38.45 -30.72 -13.06
CA ILE A 21 38.32 -29.26 -13.18
C ILE A 21 37.22 -28.88 -14.19
N GLY A 22 37.15 -29.56 -15.33
CA GLY A 22 36.10 -29.35 -16.32
C GLY A 22 34.70 -29.72 -15.80
N LEU A 23 34.61 -30.78 -14.99
CA LEU A 23 33.35 -31.22 -14.36
C LEU A 23 32.86 -30.23 -13.30
N LEU A 24 33.76 -29.69 -12.48
CA LEU A 24 33.46 -28.63 -11.51
C LEU A 24 32.96 -27.36 -12.21
N PHE A 25 33.59 -26.96 -13.31
CA PHE A 25 33.17 -25.78 -14.08
C PHE A 25 31.79 -25.96 -14.72
N ARG A 26 31.45 -27.18 -15.18
CA ARG A 26 30.11 -27.49 -15.71
C ARG A 26 29.05 -27.46 -14.61
N LEU A 27 29.35 -27.97 -13.42
CA LEU A 27 28.42 -27.97 -12.28
C LEU A 27 28.14 -26.53 -11.78
N THR A 28 29.16 -25.67 -11.73
CA THR A 28 28.96 -24.27 -11.32
C THR A 28 28.17 -23.48 -12.35
N ILE A 29 28.44 -23.66 -13.65
CA ILE A 29 27.65 -23.04 -14.72
C ILE A 29 26.20 -23.52 -14.67
N PHE A 30 25.98 -24.83 -14.56
CA PHE A 30 24.64 -25.39 -14.49
C PHE A 30 23.88 -24.87 -13.27
N GLY A 31 24.52 -24.83 -12.10
CA GLY A 31 23.95 -24.25 -10.87
C GLY A 31 23.62 -22.75 -10.99
N ALA A 32 24.48 -21.98 -11.65
CA ALA A 32 24.24 -20.56 -11.87
C ALA A 32 23.08 -20.33 -12.84
N VAL A 33 23.01 -21.09 -13.93
CA VAL A 33 21.92 -21.03 -14.91
C VAL A 33 20.59 -21.44 -14.27
N THR A 34 20.56 -22.54 -13.49
CA THR A 34 19.34 -22.96 -12.80
C THR A 34 18.88 -21.92 -11.79
N TYR A 35 19.78 -21.35 -10.99
CA TYR A 35 19.44 -20.25 -10.06
C TYR A 35 18.86 -19.03 -10.78
N LEU A 36 19.49 -18.59 -11.89
CA LEU A 36 19.00 -17.46 -12.67
C LEU A 36 17.63 -17.76 -13.28
N THR A 37 17.42 -18.96 -13.82
CA THR A 37 16.12 -19.36 -14.40
C THR A 37 15.02 -19.41 -13.35
N ILE A 38 15.29 -19.92 -12.15
CA ILE A 38 14.32 -19.96 -11.03
C ILE A 38 13.99 -18.54 -10.57
N LYS A 39 15.01 -17.67 -10.41
CA LYS A 39 14.79 -16.28 -10.02
C LYS A 39 13.96 -15.52 -11.05
N TRP A 40 14.27 -15.67 -12.34
CA TRP A 40 13.49 -15.09 -13.43
C TRP A 40 12.05 -15.63 -13.44
N MET A 41 11.87 -16.92 -13.20
CA MET A 41 10.56 -17.56 -13.17
C MET A 41 9.72 -17.06 -11.99
N VAL A 42 10.31 -16.95 -10.79
CA VAL A 42 9.64 -16.39 -9.61
C VAL A 42 9.24 -14.94 -9.86
N ASP A 43 10.13 -14.14 -10.47
CA ASP A 43 9.85 -12.75 -10.81
C ASP A 43 8.76 -12.60 -11.89
N ALA A 44 8.63 -13.57 -12.81
CA ALA A 44 7.64 -13.56 -13.89
C ALA A 44 6.27 -14.10 -13.48
N ILE A 45 6.20 -15.03 -12.51
CA ILE A 45 4.95 -15.64 -12.06
C ILE A 45 4.20 -14.72 -11.10
N ASP A 46 4.89 -13.88 -10.32
CA ASP A 46 4.28 -13.07 -9.27
C ASP A 46 3.43 -11.92 -9.86
N PRO A 47 2.09 -12.08 -9.97
CA PRO A 47 1.24 -11.12 -10.66
C PRO A 47 0.97 -9.88 -9.78
N THR A 48 1.41 -9.90 -8.52
CA THR A 48 1.14 -8.85 -7.53
C THR A 48 2.29 -7.87 -7.35
N ARG A 49 3.51 -8.19 -7.79
CA ARG A 49 4.68 -7.32 -7.62
C ARG A 49 4.50 -5.97 -8.31
N ASN A 50 3.98 -5.96 -9.54
CA ASN A 50 3.76 -4.72 -10.28
C ASN A 50 2.66 -3.86 -9.62
N GLN A 51 1.55 -4.47 -9.19
CA GLN A 51 0.47 -3.79 -8.48
C GLN A 51 0.94 -3.16 -7.17
N LYS A 52 1.77 -3.86 -6.38
CA LYS A 52 2.36 -3.34 -5.14
C LYS A 52 3.28 -2.15 -5.40
N VAL A 53 4.14 -2.23 -6.42
CA VAL A 53 5.05 -1.14 -6.79
C VAL A 53 4.29 0.09 -7.27
N GLU A 54 3.19 -0.09 -8.01
CA GLU A 54 2.31 1.00 -8.42
C GLU A 54 1.61 1.66 -7.23
N ALA A 55 1.03 0.85 -6.32
CA ALA A 55 0.40 1.34 -5.10
C ALA A 55 1.39 2.12 -4.22
N GLN A 56 2.63 1.63 -4.07
CA GLN A 56 3.70 2.33 -3.35
C GLN A 56 4.06 3.67 -3.99
N LYS A 57 4.18 3.72 -5.32
CA LYS A 57 4.44 4.97 -6.06
C LYS A 57 3.30 5.97 -5.90
N GLN A 58 2.05 5.52 -5.92
CA GLN A 58 0.88 6.37 -5.71
C GLN A 58 0.85 6.92 -4.26
N ALA A 59 1.06 6.05 -3.28
CA ALA A 59 1.17 6.43 -1.87
C ALA A 59 2.28 7.46 -1.65
N GLU A 60 3.45 7.28 -2.27
CA GLU A 60 4.57 8.22 -2.15
C GLU A 60 4.24 9.58 -2.77
N LYS A 61 3.61 9.61 -3.96
CA LYS A 61 3.14 10.86 -4.59
C LYS A 61 2.14 11.59 -3.70
N LEU A 62 1.18 10.87 -3.14
CA LEU A 62 0.15 11.44 -2.28
C LEU A 62 0.74 11.96 -0.96
N MET A 63 1.64 11.22 -0.32
CA MET A 63 2.40 11.67 0.86
C MET A 63 3.17 12.97 0.59
N ARG A 64 3.80 13.07 -0.60
CA ARG A 64 4.47 14.31 -1.03
C ARG A 64 3.49 15.46 -1.23
N GLN A 65 2.29 15.20 -1.80
CA GLN A 65 1.24 16.21 -1.98
C GLN A 65 0.71 16.74 -0.64
N ILE A 66 0.46 15.85 0.32
CA ILE A 66 -0.05 16.21 1.66
C ILE A 66 1.05 16.89 2.51
N GLY A 67 2.31 16.86 2.07
CA GLY A 67 3.42 17.54 2.76
C GLY A 67 3.93 16.80 3.99
N VAL A 68 3.57 15.53 4.16
CA VAL A 68 4.03 14.68 5.26
C VAL A 68 5.48 14.27 4.98
N LYS A 69 6.43 14.95 5.64
CA LYS A 69 7.85 14.65 5.54
C LYS A 69 8.30 13.84 6.76
N ASN A 70 9.23 12.91 6.52
CA ASN A 70 9.98 12.21 7.58
C ASN A 70 9.20 11.16 8.41
N VAL A 71 8.21 10.48 7.82
CA VAL A 71 7.51 9.36 8.47
C VAL A 71 8.06 8.04 7.93
N LYS A 72 8.54 7.18 8.83
CA LYS A 72 8.92 5.79 8.49
C LYS A 72 7.65 4.94 8.50
N LEU A 73 7.20 4.52 7.32
CA LEU A 73 6.01 3.68 7.17
C LEU A 73 6.43 2.22 6.92
N SER A 74 5.69 1.30 7.52
CA SER A 74 5.75 -0.12 7.17
C SER A 74 5.13 -0.38 5.79
N GLU A 75 5.38 -1.56 5.22
CA GLU A 75 4.77 -1.97 3.94
C GLU A 75 3.23 -1.92 4.01
N TYR A 76 2.65 -2.33 5.14
CA TYR A 76 1.20 -2.29 5.37
C TYR A 76 0.67 -0.86 5.43
N GLU A 77 1.31 0.02 6.18
CA GLU A 77 0.89 1.43 6.27
C GLU A 77 1.04 2.13 4.92
N MET A 78 2.04 1.76 4.12
CA MET A 78 2.19 2.29 2.76
C MET A 78 1.07 1.81 1.82
N SER A 79 0.57 0.58 2.01
CA SER A 79 -0.62 0.12 1.28
C SER A 79 -1.88 0.90 1.67
N ILE A 80 -2.04 1.23 2.94
CA ILE A 80 -3.16 2.06 3.44
C ILE A 80 -3.02 3.51 2.94
N ALA A 81 -1.79 4.02 2.90
CA ALA A 81 -1.50 5.37 2.44
C ALA A 81 -1.94 5.62 0.99
N ALA A 82 -1.97 4.58 0.15
CA ALA A 82 -2.48 4.69 -1.22
C ALA A 82 -3.98 5.04 -1.29
N HIS A 83 -4.74 4.79 -0.21
CA HIS A 83 -6.17 5.06 -0.13
C HIS A 83 -6.51 6.38 0.61
N LEU A 84 -5.51 7.13 1.06
CA LEU A 84 -5.75 8.43 1.66
C LEU A 84 -6.30 9.39 0.60
N VAL A 85 -7.08 10.37 1.06
CA VAL A 85 -7.67 11.40 0.20
C VAL A 85 -7.21 12.75 0.74
N ASP A 86 -6.66 13.57 -0.16
CA ASP A 86 -6.29 14.95 0.15
C ASP A 86 -7.56 15.81 0.29
N PRO A 87 -7.80 16.46 1.46
CA PRO A 87 -8.92 17.39 1.63
C PRO A 87 -8.97 18.50 0.58
N LEU A 88 -7.82 19.02 0.14
CA LEU A 88 -7.75 20.12 -0.83
C LEU A 88 -8.21 19.70 -2.23
N SER A 89 -8.09 18.40 -2.55
CA SER A 89 -8.56 17.84 -3.82
C SER A 89 -10.09 17.69 -3.89
N MET A 90 -10.79 17.77 -2.75
CA MET A 90 -12.25 17.64 -2.72
C MET A 90 -12.91 18.92 -3.25
N GLN A 91 -13.81 18.78 -4.21
CA GLN A 91 -14.49 19.94 -4.81
C GLN A 91 -15.68 20.43 -3.97
N ILE A 92 -16.35 19.52 -3.26
CA ILE A 92 -17.62 19.77 -2.54
C ILE A 92 -17.35 20.50 -1.22
N THR A 93 -18.14 21.54 -0.95
CA THR A 93 -18.17 22.32 0.30
C THR A 93 -19.55 22.25 0.95
N TRP A 94 -19.70 22.74 2.18
CA TRP A 94 -21.03 22.82 2.80
C TRP A 94 -22.01 23.75 2.09
N ARG A 95 -21.51 24.71 1.30
CA ARG A 95 -22.35 25.61 0.50
C ARG A 95 -23.09 24.87 -0.61
N ASP A 96 -22.57 23.71 -1.00
CA ASP A 96 -23.16 22.86 -2.03
C ASP A 96 -24.26 21.93 -1.44
N ILE A 97 -24.55 22.04 -0.14
CA ILE A 97 -25.52 21.23 0.59
C ILE A 97 -26.68 22.11 1.06
N ALA A 98 -27.88 21.82 0.59
CA ALA A 98 -29.09 22.53 0.99
C ALA A 98 -29.93 21.72 1.98
N GLY A 99 -30.52 22.41 2.96
CA GLY A 99 -31.54 21.84 3.87
C GLY A 99 -31.00 20.95 4.99
N LEU A 100 -29.70 20.98 5.26
CA LEU A 100 -29.04 20.20 6.33
C LEU A 100 -28.26 21.10 7.31
N ASP A 101 -28.65 22.37 7.45
CA ASP A 101 -27.93 23.38 8.24
C ASP A 101 -27.78 23.01 9.72
N GLU A 102 -28.82 22.40 10.30
CA GLU A 102 -28.80 21.90 11.68
C GLU A 102 -27.74 20.80 11.86
N VAL A 103 -27.72 19.83 10.94
CA VAL A 103 -26.75 18.72 10.94
C VAL A 103 -25.32 19.22 10.70
N ILE A 104 -25.15 20.20 9.81
CA ILE A 104 -23.84 20.83 9.58
C ILE A 104 -23.35 21.53 10.85
N THR A 105 -24.25 22.18 11.61
CA THR A 105 -23.91 22.83 12.87
C THR A 105 -23.50 21.80 13.94
N GLU A 106 -24.22 20.70 14.05
CA GLU A 106 -23.86 19.60 14.95
C GLU A 106 -22.51 18.96 14.58
N LEU A 107 -22.25 18.75 13.29
CA LEU A 107 -20.97 18.21 12.80
C LEU A 107 -19.79 19.16 13.05
N LYS A 108 -20.01 20.48 12.99
CA LYS A 108 -18.98 21.48 13.34
C LYS A 108 -18.53 21.31 14.79
N GLU A 109 -19.47 21.19 15.71
CA GLU A 109 -19.17 21.08 17.14
C GLU A 109 -18.61 19.72 17.53
N THR A 110 -19.10 18.65 16.91
CA THR A 110 -18.75 17.27 17.28
C THR A 110 -17.50 16.75 16.59
N VAL A 111 -17.26 17.13 15.33
CA VAL A 111 -16.14 16.60 14.52
C VAL A 111 -15.05 17.64 14.33
N ILE A 112 -15.39 18.83 13.86
CA ILE A 112 -14.39 19.82 13.43
C ILE A 112 -13.74 20.50 14.61
N LEU A 113 -14.52 20.91 15.60
CA LEU A 113 -14.00 21.59 16.79
C LEU A 113 -12.95 20.73 17.54
N PRO A 114 -13.16 19.41 17.77
CA PRO A 114 -12.12 18.57 18.35
C PRO A 114 -10.88 18.38 17.48
N VAL A 115 -11.03 18.35 16.16
CA VAL A 115 -9.89 18.21 15.24
C VAL A 115 -9.05 19.49 15.21
N GLN A 116 -9.68 20.66 15.12
CA GLN A 116 -8.99 21.95 15.08
C GLN A 116 -8.44 22.38 16.44
N LYS A 117 -9.16 22.12 17.54
CA LYS A 117 -8.81 22.57 18.90
C LYS A 117 -8.49 21.41 19.84
N ARG A 118 -7.61 20.49 19.41
CA ARG A 118 -7.17 19.32 20.19
C ARG A 118 -6.78 19.63 21.65
N HIS A 119 -6.12 20.76 21.89
CA HIS A 119 -5.64 21.17 23.22
C HIS A 119 -6.77 21.37 24.24
N LEU A 120 -7.97 21.77 23.81
CA LEU A 120 -9.12 21.97 24.71
C LEU A 120 -9.68 20.63 25.22
N PHE A 121 -9.58 19.58 24.41
CA PHE A 121 -10.16 18.27 24.72
C PHE A 121 -9.17 17.31 25.40
N GLN A 122 -7.86 17.52 25.25
CA GLN A 122 -6.83 16.66 25.88
C GLN A 122 -6.81 16.79 27.41
N ASN A 123 -7.07 17.99 27.94
CA ASN A 123 -6.96 18.28 29.36
C ASN A 123 -8.31 18.37 30.09
N SER A 124 -9.43 18.25 29.36
CA SER A 124 -10.77 18.33 29.94
C SER A 124 -11.30 16.94 30.28
N ARG A 125 -11.68 16.75 31.54
CA ARG A 125 -12.36 15.51 31.97
C ARG A 125 -13.87 15.55 31.69
N LEU A 126 -14.42 16.74 31.42
CA LEU A 126 -15.85 16.98 31.21
C LEU A 126 -16.22 16.94 29.72
N LEU A 127 -15.32 17.37 28.83
CA LEU A 127 -15.57 17.45 27.40
C LEU A 127 -14.66 16.44 26.69
N GLN A 128 -15.23 15.29 26.32
CA GLN A 128 -14.55 14.28 25.53
C GLN A 128 -15.02 14.33 24.08
N PRO A 129 -14.10 14.22 23.10
CA PRO A 129 -14.50 14.16 21.71
C PRO A 129 -15.26 12.86 21.43
N PRO A 130 -16.33 12.90 20.62
CA PRO A 130 -17.02 11.70 20.23
C PRO A 130 -16.08 10.78 19.44
N LYS A 131 -16.20 9.47 19.66
CA LYS A 131 -15.35 8.47 19.00
C LYS A 131 -15.70 8.29 17.52
N GLY A 132 -16.93 8.63 17.14
CA GLY A 132 -17.43 8.52 15.78
C GLY A 132 -18.81 9.13 15.67
N VAL A 133 -19.22 9.42 14.43
CA VAL A 133 -20.53 9.96 14.08
C VAL A 133 -21.20 9.01 13.09
N LEU A 134 -22.49 8.74 13.30
CA LEU A 134 -23.29 7.89 12.41
C LEU A 134 -24.27 8.76 11.62
N LEU A 135 -24.10 8.80 10.30
CA LEU A 135 -25.04 9.44 9.39
C LEU A 135 -26.03 8.39 8.86
N TYR A 136 -27.30 8.49 9.23
CA TYR A 136 -28.35 7.55 8.82
C TYR A 136 -29.48 8.24 8.05
N GLY A 137 -30.29 7.46 7.34
CA GLY A 137 -31.45 7.94 6.57
C GLY A 137 -31.66 7.21 5.25
N PRO A 138 -32.73 7.50 4.49
CA PRO A 138 -33.02 6.85 3.21
C PRO A 138 -31.95 7.13 2.14
N PRO A 139 -31.82 6.28 1.10
CA PRO A 139 -30.87 6.54 0.02
C PRO A 139 -31.20 7.88 -0.67
N GLY A 140 -30.18 8.62 -1.10
CA GLY A 140 -30.36 9.93 -1.75
C GLY A 140 -30.32 11.15 -0.83
N CYS A 141 -30.34 11.01 0.50
CA CYS A 141 -30.28 12.15 1.45
C CYS A 141 -28.88 12.79 1.62
N GLY A 142 -27.94 12.60 0.69
CA GLY A 142 -26.65 13.32 0.74
C GLY A 142 -25.67 12.91 1.85
N LYS A 143 -25.86 11.78 2.55
CA LYS A 143 -24.94 11.30 3.62
C LYS A 143 -23.46 11.26 3.22
N THR A 144 -23.16 10.74 2.02
CA THR A 144 -21.79 10.70 1.50
C THR A 144 -21.29 12.10 1.12
N LEU A 145 -22.19 12.98 0.69
CA LEU A 145 -21.88 14.33 0.23
C LEU A 145 -21.53 15.22 1.42
N ILE A 146 -22.31 15.17 2.51
CA ILE A 146 -21.98 15.86 3.76
C ILE A 146 -20.70 15.32 4.40
N ALA A 147 -20.44 14.01 4.35
CA ALA A 147 -19.20 13.44 4.84
C ALA A 147 -17.97 13.98 4.08
N LYS A 148 -18.05 14.07 2.74
CA LYS A 148 -17.00 14.67 1.90
C LYS A 148 -16.78 16.15 2.21
N ALA A 149 -17.85 16.93 2.33
CA ALA A 149 -17.76 18.34 2.66
C ALA A 149 -17.12 18.55 4.05
N THR A 150 -17.54 17.77 5.05
CA THR A 150 -16.96 17.84 6.39
C THR A 150 -15.48 17.46 6.42
N ALA A 151 -15.07 16.46 5.61
CA ALA A 151 -13.65 16.11 5.49
C ALA A 151 -12.80 17.26 4.91
N LYS A 152 -13.35 18.02 3.96
CA LYS A 152 -12.72 19.22 3.40
C LYS A 152 -12.64 20.39 4.38
N GLU A 153 -13.65 20.58 5.23
CA GLU A 153 -13.67 21.68 6.20
C GLU A 153 -12.84 21.38 7.46
N ALA A 154 -12.58 20.09 7.73
CA ALA A 154 -11.78 19.65 8.86
C ALA A 154 -10.25 19.78 8.65
N GLY A 155 -9.78 19.89 7.39
CA GLY A 155 -8.37 19.81 7.03
C GLY A 155 -8.01 20.64 5.82
#